data_AF-A0A0Q8MT58-F1
#
_entry.id   AF-A0A0Q8MT58-F1
#
_cell.length_a   1.000
_cell.length_b   1.000
_cell.length_c   1.000
_cell.angle_alpha   90.00
_cell.angle_beta   90.00
_cell.angle_gamma   90.00
#
_symmetry.space_group_name_H-M   'P 1'
#
loop_
_entity.id
_entity.type
_entity.pdbx_description
1 polymer ?
#
loop_
_entity_poly.entity_id
_entity_poly.type
_entity_poly.pdbx_seq_one_letter_code
_entity_poly.pdbx_strand_id
1 'polypeptide(L)'
;MNRTIDRLKLIFLALFAILSASAFAYHIGWVWPGQKCEAAGDWWDWRSRTCARPLLISDITGRVIKNDATRNAAKADAAKARAAGEEPAKPAAKAQASAPNP
;
A
#
# COMPACT_ATOMS: atom_id res chain seq x y z
N MET A 1 5.13 -15.78 52.02
CA MET A 1 5.46 -15.22 50.68
C MET A 1 6.87 -14.67 50.70
N ASN A 2 7.79 -15.22 49.90
CA ASN A 2 9.11 -14.63 49.75
C ASN A 2 8.99 -13.42 48.81
N ARG A 3 9.20 -12.22 49.36
CA ARG A 3 8.94 -10.93 48.69
C ARG A 3 9.68 -10.79 47.36
N THR A 4 10.85 -11.44 47.23
CA THR A 4 11.65 -11.46 46.00
C THR A 4 10.97 -12.26 44.89
N ILE A 5 10.37 -13.40 45.21
CA ILE A 5 9.67 -14.27 44.24
C ILE A 5 8.40 -13.57 43.72
N ASP A 6 7.64 -12.91 44.59
CA ASP A 6 6.44 -12.16 44.17
C ASP A 6 6.77 -11.01 43.22
N ARG A 7 7.87 -10.28 43.49
CA ARG A 7 8.33 -9.20 42.61
C ARG A 7 8.74 -9.72 41.24
N LEU A 8 9.50 -10.81 41.20
CA LEU A 8 9.95 -11.41 39.95
C LEU A 8 8.76 -11.89 39.10
N LYS A 9 7.78 -12.57 39.72
CA LYS A 9 6.54 -12.99 39.07
C LYS A 9 5.79 -11.81 38.44
N LEU A 10 5.64 -10.70 39.18
CA LEU A 10 4.94 -9.52 38.68
C LEU A 10 5.66 -8.86 37.51
N ILE A 11 7.00 -8.81 37.54
CA ILE A 11 7.79 -8.27 36.43
C ILE A 11 7.60 -9.12 35.16
N PHE A 12 7.65 -10.45 35.28
CA PHE A 12 7.40 -11.34 34.14
C PHE A 12 5.98 -11.18 33.58
N LEU A 13 4.98 -11.10 34.44
CA LEU A 13 3.59 -10.87 34.00
C LEU A 13 3.42 -9.51 33.33
N ALA A 14 4.04 -8.45 33.86
CA ALA A 14 4.00 -7.13 33.27
C ALA A 14 4.68 -7.12 31.89
N LEU A 15 5.85 -7.73 31.76
CA LEU A 15 6.56 -7.85 30.49
C LEU A 15 5.74 -8.64 29.47
N PHE A 16 5.16 -9.77 29.87
CA PHE A 16 4.29 -10.56 29.01
C PHE A 16 3.11 -9.73 28.50
N ALA A 17 2.42 -9.02 29.39
CA ALA A 17 1.29 -8.18 29.03
C ALA A 17 1.69 -7.05 28.06
N ILE A 18 2.83 -6.39 28.27
CA ILE A 18 3.35 -5.33 27.39
C ILE A 18 3.67 -5.90 26.00
N LEU A 19 4.35 -7.04 25.93
CA LEU A 19 4.69 -7.68 24.65
C LEU A 19 3.44 -8.12 23.89
N SER A 20 2.47 -8.74 24.57
CA SER A 20 1.20 -9.11 23.95
C SER A 20 0.44 -7.88 23.45
N ALA A 21 0.32 -6.83 24.26
CA ALA A 21 -0.37 -5.60 23.86
C ALA A 21 0.29 -4.94 22.64
N SER A 22 1.63 -4.96 22.58
CA SER A 22 2.39 -4.43 21.45
C SER A 22 2.10 -5.20 20.16
N ALA A 23 2.04 -6.53 20.23
CA ALA A 23 1.67 -7.36 19.09
C ALA A 23 0.23 -7.05 18.62
N PHE A 24 -0.73 -6.95 19.54
CA PHE A 24 -2.10 -6.60 19.20
C PHE A 24 -2.20 -5.21 18.55
N ALA A 25 -1.49 -4.21 19.07
CA ALA A 25 -1.46 -2.88 18.48
C ALA A 25 -0.94 -2.89 17.03
N TYR A 26 0.09 -3.71 16.76
CA TYR A 26 0.60 -3.90 15.40
C TYR A 26 -0.45 -4.55 14.48
N HIS A 27 -1.12 -5.60 14.93
CA HIS A 27 -2.16 -6.26 14.14
C HIS A 27 -3.33 -5.33 13.82
N ILE A 28 -3.80 -4.55 14.81
CA ILE A 28 -4.91 -3.61 14.64
C ILE A 28 -4.52 -2.45 13.72
N GLY A 29 -3.30 -1.93 13.84
CA GLY A 29 -2.85 -0.75 13.08
C GLY A 29 -2.37 -1.05 11.66
N TRP A 30 -1.84 -2.24 11.39
CA TRP A 30 -1.25 -2.58 10.09
C TRP A 30 -1.87 -3.79 9.41
N VAL A 31 -2.03 -4.90 10.12
CA VAL A 31 -2.40 -6.19 9.48
C VAL A 31 -3.87 -6.21 9.09
N TRP A 32 -4.77 -5.89 10.01
CA TRP A 32 -6.21 -5.88 9.74
C TRP A 32 -6.65 -4.85 8.68
N PRO A 33 -6.21 -3.59 8.72
CA PRO A 33 -6.59 -2.63 7.68
C PRO A 33 -5.99 -3.01 6.32
N GLY A 34 -4.79 -3.59 6.28
CA GLY A 34 -4.21 -4.15 5.07
C GLY A 34 -5.04 -5.30 4.50
N GLN A 35 -5.41 -6.29 5.32
CA GLN A 35 -6.26 -7.41 4.86
C GLN A 35 -7.62 -6.94 4.35
N LYS A 36 -8.25 -5.95 5.00
CA LYS A 36 -9.52 -5.39 4.54
C LYS A 36 -9.38 -4.65 3.21
N CYS A 37 -8.28 -3.91 3.03
CA CYS A 37 -7.97 -3.22 1.79
C CYS A 37 -7.72 -4.20 0.64
N GLU A 38 -6.88 -5.20 0.87
CA GLU A 38 -6.57 -6.23 -0.13
C GLU A 38 -7.80 -7.08 -0.48
N ALA A 39 -8.67 -7.38 0.50
CA ALA A 39 -9.94 -8.05 0.25
C ALA A 39 -10.89 -7.23 -0.62
N ALA A 40 -10.78 -5.90 -0.63
CA ALA A 40 -11.53 -5.01 -1.52
C ALA A 40 -10.93 -4.92 -2.94
N GLY A 41 -9.79 -5.57 -3.19
CA GLY A 41 -9.06 -5.52 -4.47
C GLY A 41 -8.18 -4.27 -4.62
N ASP A 42 -8.03 -3.50 -3.55
CA ASP A 42 -7.16 -2.33 -3.48
C ASP A 42 -5.78 -2.71 -2.93
N TRP A 43 -4.79 -1.84 -3.13
CA TRP A 43 -3.42 -2.08 -2.67
C TRP A 43 -3.14 -1.38 -1.34
N TRP A 44 -2.64 -2.14 -0.37
CA TRP A 44 -2.28 -1.61 0.94
C TRP A 44 -0.85 -1.07 0.96
N ASP A 45 -0.69 0.21 1.32
CA ASP A 45 0.62 0.80 1.59
C ASP A 45 0.95 0.71 3.09
N TRP A 46 1.94 -0.11 3.44
CA TRP A 46 2.40 -0.30 4.82
C TRP A 46 3.01 0.96 5.44
N ARG A 47 3.54 1.88 4.62
CA ARG A 47 4.29 3.05 5.08
C ARG A 47 3.35 4.21 5.40
N SER A 48 2.38 4.48 4.54
CA SER A 48 1.35 5.50 4.78
C SER A 48 0.17 4.98 5.59
N ARG A 49 0.03 3.66 5.73
CA ARG A 49 -1.15 2.99 6.31
C ARG A 49 -2.44 3.37 5.58
N THR A 50 -2.36 3.55 4.27
CA THR A 50 -3.51 3.92 3.43
C THR A 50 -3.80 2.86 2.39
N CYS A 51 -5.09 2.64 2.15
CA CYS A 51 -5.56 1.84 1.05
C CYS A 51 -5.59 2.68 -0.23
N ALA A 52 -4.90 2.23 -1.28
CA ALA A 52 -4.80 2.94 -2.55
C ALA A 52 -5.40 2.09 -3.67
N ARG A 53 -6.23 2.73 -4.50
CA ARG A 53 -6.85 2.06 -5.66
C ARG A 53 -6.00 2.30 -6.90
N PRO A 54 -5.55 1.25 -7.62
CA PRO A 54 -4.87 1.44 -8.87
C PRO A 54 -5.85 1.97 -9.93
N LEU A 55 -5.72 3.23 -10.31
CA LEU A 55 -6.46 3.81 -11.44
C LEU A 55 -5.71 3.51 -12.73
N LEU A 56 -6.39 2.93 -13.72
CA LEU A 56 -5.78 2.75 -15.03
C LEU A 56 -5.71 4.10 -15.75
N ILE A 57 -4.60 4.37 -16.43
CA ILE A 57 -4.45 5.60 -17.23
C ILE A 57 -5.56 5.70 -18.29
N SER A 58 -6.08 4.55 -18.75
CA SER A 58 -7.20 4.43 -19.67
C SER A 58 -8.51 4.96 -19.11
N ASP A 59 -8.73 4.84 -17.80
CA ASP A 59 -9.93 5.34 -17.11
C ASP A 59 -9.91 6.86 -16.99
N ILE A 60 -8.71 7.44 -16.83
CA ILE A 60 -8.50 8.89 -16.74
C ILE A 60 -8.51 9.54 -18.12
N THR A 61 -7.85 8.92 -19.11
CA THR A 61 -7.68 9.49 -20.45
C THR A 61 -8.80 9.10 -21.42
N GLY A 62 -9.74 8.25 -21.00
CA GLY A 62 -10.82 7.74 -21.85
C GLY A 62 -10.37 6.80 -22.98
N ARG A 63 -9.07 6.50 -23.08
CA ARG A 63 -8.50 5.58 -24.09
C ARG A 63 -8.64 4.14 -23.61
N VAL A 64 -9.88 3.65 -23.55
CA VAL A 64 -10.16 2.24 -23.25
C VAL A 64 -9.61 1.35 -24.36
N ILE A 65 -8.60 0.54 -24.04
CA ILE A 65 -8.08 -0.51 -24.93
C ILE A 65 -9.09 -1.66 -24.93
N LYS A 66 -10.15 -1.51 -25.74
CA LYS A 66 -11.21 -2.52 -25.86
C LYS A 66 -10.82 -3.73 -26.71
N ASN A 67 -9.86 -3.59 -27.62
CA ASN A 67 -9.51 -4.61 -28.62
C ASN A 67 -8.00 -4.90 -28.64
N ASP A 68 -7.60 -6.12 -29.01
CA ASP A 68 -6.17 -6.47 -29.14
C ASP A 68 -5.44 -5.64 -30.20
N ALA A 69 -6.16 -5.12 -31.19
CA ALA A 69 -5.62 -4.18 -32.17
C ALA A 69 -5.12 -2.87 -31.53
N THR A 70 -5.90 -2.30 -30.59
CA THR A 70 -5.48 -1.06 -29.90
C THR A 70 -4.39 -1.33 -28.86
N ARG A 71 -4.35 -2.54 -28.30
CA ARG A 71 -3.26 -2.98 -27.42
C ARG A 71 -1.94 -3.12 -28.18
N ASN A 72 -2.00 -3.72 -29.37
CA ASN A 72 -0.83 -3.94 -30.21
C ASN A 72 -0.32 -2.63 -30.83
N ALA A 73 -1.22 -1.72 -31.21
CA ALA A 73 -0.86 -0.37 -31.62
C ALA A 73 -0.14 0.40 -30.49
N ALA A 74 -0.70 0.39 -29.28
CA ALA A 74 -0.08 1.04 -28.13
C ALA A 74 1.31 0.44 -27.78
N LYS A 75 1.47 -0.88 -27.91
CA LYS A 75 2.78 -1.55 -27.75
C LYS A 75 3.78 -1.13 -28.85
N ALA A 76 3.31 -0.99 -30.09
CA ALA A 76 4.15 -0.57 -31.21
C ALA A 76 4.58 0.90 -31.07
N ASP A 77 3.69 1.78 -30.61
CA ASP A 77 4.02 3.18 -30.32
C ASP A 77 5.00 3.29 -29.16
N ALA A 78 4.80 2.52 -28.09
CA ALA A 78 5.74 2.47 -26.97
C ALA A 78 7.11 1.91 -27.39
N ALA A 79 7.15 0.93 -28.29
CA ALA A 79 8.39 0.39 -28.85
C ALA A 79 9.09 1.41 -29.75
N LYS A 80 8.34 2.17 -30.56
CA LYS A 80 8.88 3.25 -31.38
C LYS A 80 9.44 4.39 -30.54
N ALA A 81 8.75 4.81 -29.49
CA ALA A 81 9.24 5.86 -28.58
C ALA A 81 10.57 5.44 -27.89
N ARG A 82 10.64 4.19 -27.44
CA ARG A 82 11.88 3.61 -26.88
C ARG A 82 13.00 3.52 -27.92
N ALA A 83 12.68 3.21 -29.17
CA ALA A 83 13.65 3.14 -30.26
C ALA A 83 14.12 4.54 -30.72
N ALA A 84 13.28 5.56 -30.57
CA ALA A 84 13.61 6.96 -30.84
C ALA A 84 14.46 7.61 -29.73
N GLY A 85 14.83 6.86 -28.69
CA GLY A 85 15.65 7.35 -27.58
C GLY A 85 14.89 8.29 -26.64
N GLU A 86 13.57 8.41 -26.79
CA GLU A 86 12.74 9.15 -25.85
C GLU A 86 12.56 8.27 -24.61
N GLU A 87 13.42 8.52 -23.61
CA GLU A 87 13.37 7.84 -22.33
C GLU A 87 11.94 7.94 -21.79
N PRO A 88 11.25 6.81 -21.48
CA PRO A 88 9.91 6.89 -20.92
C PRO A 88 10.05 7.69 -19.64
N ALA A 89 9.50 8.90 -19.63
CA ALA A 89 9.60 9.80 -18.50
C ALA A 89 9.27 9.00 -17.24
N LYS A 90 10.32 8.76 -16.44
CA LYS A 90 10.23 8.09 -15.15
C LYS A 90 9.03 8.72 -14.46
N PRO A 91 7.96 7.96 -14.11
CA PRO A 91 6.72 8.56 -13.64
C PRO A 91 7.10 9.50 -12.50
N ALA A 92 6.98 10.80 -12.80
CA ALA A 92 7.53 11.82 -11.95
C ALA A 92 6.77 11.69 -10.63
N ALA A 93 7.50 11.27 -9.61
CA ALA A 93 7.17 11.56 -8.24
C ALA A 93 7.00 13.08 -8.14
N LYS A 94 5.77 13.58 -8.33
CA LYS A 94 5.20 14.85 -7.84
C LYS A 94 3.87 15.15 -8.51
N ALA A 95 2.79 14.85 -7.78
CA ALA A 95 1.54 15.61 -7.68
C ALA A 95 0.70 14.89 -6.61
N GLN A 96 1.03 14.95 -5.31
CA GLN A 96 0.58 16.04 -4.45
C GLN A 96 -0.46 16.95 -5.12
N ALA A 97 -1.72 16.54 -5.05
CA ALA A 97 -2.84 17.44 -4.92
C ALA A 97 -3.85 16.79 -3.98
N SER A 98 -3.49 16.79 -2.70
CA SER A 98 -4.48 16.96 -1.64
C SER A 98 -5.25 18.23 -1.95
N ALA A 99 -6.51 18.12 -2.34
CA ALA A 99 -7.47 19.19 -2.18
C ALA A 99 -8.75 18.58 -1.58
N PRO A 100 -9.13 18.98 -0.37
CA PRO A 100 -10.20 18.39 0.42
C PRO A 100 -11.55 18.83 -0.14
N ASN A 101 -12.61 18.04 0.07
CA ASN A 101 -13.96 18.59 0.04
C ASN A 101 -14.96 17.73 0.83
N PRO A 102 -16.09 18.34 1.24
CA PRO A 102 -16.60 18.40 2.62
C PRO A 102 -17.25 17.14 3.16
#